data_AF-A0A1M5NWD0-F1
#
_entry.id   AF-A0A1M5NWD0-F1
#
_cell.length_a   1.000
_cell.length_b   1.000
_cell.length_c   1.000
_cell.angle_alpha   90.00
_cell.angle_beta   90.00
_cell.angle_gamma   90.00
#
_symmetry.space_group_name_H-M   'P 1'
#
loop_
_entity.id
_entity.type
_entity.pdbx_description
1 polymer ?
#
loop_
_entity_poly.entity_id
_entity_poly.type
_entity_poly.pdbx_seq_one_letter_code
_entity_poly.pdbx_strand_id
1 'polypeptide(L)'
;MEDTDTPIPRLFEQYCSALTEGDLPAAVEYAVQIDDTESRIDSLLSDFTTAVENDRRVLARTILGQIADAYERNAADFQARTQRAMAAVEEGSLTESEREELLAFARNAAQTDLTRSGFLVDAVNFFEGTQGGSNLVETASQVRRTERDIDEASETVSSVTSEASLTATPSILGSTAPEELTRGATVEVVATVGNVGDAESATLAVTVEAEDGLEPSRSSVEVGRLAGGDRTEVTVELTARRAGSHSATLALEADGSVVETVNKTFEVSERAQSVREAIAGDDSGELDATDIRTAITHWSNDAQVPGTGGKTVDTETLQRLVTEWVAANGGDTDA
;
A
#
# COMPACT_ATOMS: atom_id res chain seq x y z
N MET A 1 -22.47 13.07 -18.45
CA MET A 1 -21.72 12.77 -17.23
C MET A 1 -22.05 11.34 -16.91
N GLU A 2 -21.08 10.45 -17.07
CA GLU A 2 -21.17 9.13 -16.48
C GLU A 2 -21.30 9.32 -14.96
N ASP A 3 -22.17 8.55 -14.30
CA ASP A 3 -22.24 8.52 -12.84
C ASP A 3 -20.95 7.89 -12.35
N THR A 4 -20.11 8.68 -11.67
CA THR A 4 -18.90 8.21 -10.99
C THR A 4 -19.16 8.23 -9.50
N ASP A 5 -18.71 7.19 -8.80
CA ASP A 5 -18.92 7.04 -7.36
C ASP A 5 -17.95 7.92 -6.55
N THR A 6 -16.81 8.32 -7.14
CA THR A 6 -15.81 9.19 -6.52
C THR A 6 -15.55 10.47 -7.36
N PRO A 7 -14.92 11.52 -6.79
CA PRO A 7 -14.51 12.68 -7.57
C PRO A 7 -13.28 12.42 -8.46
N ILE A 8 -12.60 11.29 -8.33
CA ILE A 8 -11.31 10.99 -8.97
C ILE A 8 -11.40 11.04 -10.50
N PRO A 9 -12.38 10.44 -11.19
CA PRO A 9 -12.47 10.53 -12.65
C PRO A 9 -12.57 11.98 -13.15
N ARG A 10 -13.31 12.83 -12.44
CA ARG A 10 -13.46 14.25 -12.80
C ARG A 10 -12.15 15.02 -12.56
N LEU A 11 -11.51 14.80 -11.42
CA LEU A 11 -10.22 15.44 -11.11
C LEU A 11 -9.14 15.00 -12.11
N PHE A 12 -9.15 13.73 -12.51
CA PHE A 12 -8.23 13.20 -13.52
C PHE A 12 -8.45 13.83 -14.90
N GLU A 13 -9.70 14.06 -15.31
CA GLU A 13 -9.99 14.80 -16.54
C GLU A 13 -9.46 16.24 -16.49
N GLN A 14 -9.63 16.91 -15.35
CA GLN A 14 -9.13 18.27 -15.14
C GLN A 14 -7.60 18.32 -15.15
N TYR A 15 -6.95 17.34 -14.52
CA TYR A 15 -5.50 17.14 -14.56
C TYR A 15 -4.98 16.98 -16.00
N CYS A 16 -5.57 16.09 -16.79
CA CYS A 16 -5.17 15.88 -18.18
C CYS A 16 -5.39 17.13 -19.06
N SER A 17 -6.48 17.88 -18.83
CA SER A 17 -6.71 19.16 -19.52
C SER A 17 -5.62 20.17 -19.20
N ALA A 18 -5.30 20.34 -17.91
CA ALA A 18 -4.27 21.27 -17.45
C ALA A 18 -2.89 20.92 -18.02
N LEU A 19 -2.51 19.64 -18.06
CA LEU A 19 -1.28 19.18 -18.70
C LEU A 19 -1.24 19.52 -20.20
N THR A 20 -2.34 19.28 -20.91
CA THR A 20 -2.44 19.55 -22.36
C THR A 20 -2.37 21.04 -22.67
N GLU A 21 -2.91 21.87 -21.78
CA GLU A 21 -2.88 23.35 -21.88
C GLU A 21 -1.55 23.96 -21.42
N GLY A 22 -0.64 23.16 -20.86
CA GLY A 22 0.63 23.64 -20.30
C GLY A 22 0.49 24.38 -18.96
N ASP A 23 -0.68 24.29 -18.30
CA ASP A 23 -0.92 24.87 -16.97
C ASP A 23 -0.40 23.92 -15.88
N LEU A 24 0.92 23.88 -15.73
CA LEU A 24 1.58 23.02 -14.74
C LEU A 24 1.11 23.28 -13.29
N PRO A 25 0.91 24.53 -12.82
CA PRO A 25 0.34 24.77 -11.51
C PRO A 25 -1.03 24.12 -11.29
N ALA A 26 -1.95 24.24 -12.25
CA ALA A 26 -3.26 23.60 -12.14
C ALA A 26 -3.15 22.06 -12.20
N ALA A 27 -2.27 21.53 -13.06
CA ALA A 27 -2.03 20.09 -13.13
C ALA A 27 -1.50 19.53 -11.79
N VAL A 28 -0.54 20.22 -11.16
CA VAL A 28 -0.04 19.85 -9.83
C VAL A 28 -1.15 19.91 -8.79
N GLU A 29 -1.97 20.96 -8.80
CA GLU A 29 -3.10 21.08 -7.87
C GLU A 29 -4.09 19.90 -8.01
N TYR A 30 -4.47 19.54 -9.23
CA TYR A 30 -5.38 18.41 -9.45
C TYR A 30 -4.74 17.07 -9.11
N ALA A 31 -3.45 16.87 -9.41
CA ALA A 31 -2.70 15.68 -9.02
C ALA A 31 -2.70 15.49 -7.49
N VAL A 32 -2.42 16.56 -6.74
CA VAL A 32 -2.48 16.54 -5.27
C VAL A 32 -3.90 16.26 -4.77
N GLN A 33 -4.93 16.88 -5.36
CA GLN A 33 -6.31 16.60 -4.97
C GLN A 33 -6.73 15.14 -5.23
N ILE A 34 -6.21 14.50 -6.27
CA ILE A 34 -6.44 13.07 -6.52
C ILE A 34 -5.80 12.25 -5.40
N ASP A 35 -4.54 12.53 -5.06
CA ASP A 35 -3.80 11.79 -4.03
C ASP A 35 -4.40 11.99 -2.62
N ASP A 36 -4.92 13.19 -2.33
CA ASP A 36 -5.57 13.53 -1.06
C ASP A 36 -7.03 13.02 -0.96
N THR A 37 -7.60 12.47 -2.04
CA THR A 37 -8.99 12.02 -2.04
C THR A 37 -9.14 10.73 -1.24
N GLU A 38 -9.74 10.83 -0.05
CA GLU A 38 -10.18 9.67 0.71
C GLU A 38 -11.53 9.17 0.21
N SER A 39 -11.55 7.98 -0.38
CA SER A 39 -12.76 7.33 -0.89
C SER A 39 -12.85 5.88 -0.40
N ARG A 40 -14.08 5.37 -0.28
CA ARG A 40 -14.30 3.98 0.09
C ARG A 40 -13.78 3.06 -1.02
N ILE A 41 -13.15 1.95 -0.63
CA ILE A 41 -12.61 0.95 -1.55
C ILE A 41 -13.72 0.43 -2.48
N ASP A 42 -14.96 0.26 -1.98
CA ASP A 42 -16.06 -0.24 -2.80
C ASP A 42 -16.51 0.74 -3.90
N SER A 43 -16.37 2.06 -3.67
CA SER A 43 -16.56 3.12 -4.66
C SER A 43 -15.40 3.16 -5.65
N LEU A 44 -14.16 3.05 -5.18
CA LEU A 44 -12.97 3.01 -6.03
C LEU A 44 -12.99 1.81 -6.99
N LEU A 45 -13.35 0.62 -6.52
CA LEU A 45 -13.50 -0.58 -7.35
C LEU A 45 -14.60 -0.44 -8.41
N SER A 46 -15.65 0.32 -8.11
CA SER A 46 -16.72 0.67 -9.05
C SER A 46 -16.18 1.53 -10.19
N ASP A 47 -15.54 2.65 -9.85
CA ASP A 47 -14.96 3.57 -10.84
C ASP A 47 -13.84 2.91 -11.65
N PHE A 48 -13.02 2.05 -11.02
CA PHE A 48 -12.00 1.25 -11.69
C PHE A 48 -12.62 0.35 -12.76
N THR A 49 -13.68 -0.38 -12.41
CA THR A 49 -14.40 -1.25 -13.34
C THR A 49 -14.93 -0.46 -14.52
N THR A 50 -15.58 0.68 -14.27
CA THR A 50 -16.09 1.58 -15.31
C THR A 50 -14.97 2.13 -16.20
N ALA A 51 -13.80 2.44 -15.64
CA ALA A 51 -12.66 2.89 -16.41
C ALA A 51 -12.11 1.79 -17.33
N VAL A 52 -12.02 0.54 -16.85
CA VAL A 52 -11.58 -0.62 -17.66
C VAL A 52 -12.58 -0.94 -18.76
N GLU A 53 -13.88 -0.95 -18.47
CA GLU A 53 -14.94 -1.24 -19.45
C GLU A 53 -15.00 -0.20 -20.58
N ASN A 54 -14.68 1.06 -20.26
CA ASN A 54 -14.61 2.16 -21.23
C ASN A 54 -13.23 2.33 -21.89
N ASP A 55 -12.31 1.38 -21.71
CA ASP A 55 -10.93 1.42 -22.23
C ASP A 55 -10.13 2.68 -21.83
N ARG A 56 -10.47 3.27 -20.68
CA ARG A 56 -9.79 4.43 -20.08
C ARG A 56 -8.60 3.96 -19.24
N ARG A 57 -7.62 3.31 -19.87
CA ARG A 57 -6.49 2.63 -19.19
C ARG A 57 -5.73 3.51 -18.19
N VAL A 58 -5.40 4.74 -18.54
CA VAL A 58 -4.63 5.64 -17.66
C VAL A 58 -5.44 6.05 -16.41
N LEU A 59 -6.75 6.24 -16.56
CA LEU A 59 -7.65 6.47 -15.42
C LEU A 59 -7.78 5.19 -14.57
N ALA A 60 -7.89 4.01 -15.19
CA ALA A 60 -7.92 2.75 -14.45
C ALA A 60 -6.64 2.56 -13.62
N ARG A 61 -5.45 2.85 -14.18
CA ARG A 61 -4.16 2.81 -13.47
C ARG A 61 -4.13 3.81 -12.30
N THR A 62 -4.70 4.99 -12.53
CA THR A 62 -4.86 6.03 -11.50
C THR A 62 -5.68 5.54 -10.31
N ILE A 63 -6.86 4.97 -10.57
CA ILE A 63 -7.75 4.48 -9.53
C ILE A 63 -7.15 3.26 -8.83
N LEU A 64 -6.41 2.40 -9.55
CA LEU A 64 -5.72 1.26 -8.95
C LEU A 64 -4.69 1.71 -7.89
N GLY A 65 -3.92 2.77 -8.16
CA GLY A 65 -3.01 3.34 -7.16
C GLY A 65 -3.76 3.77 -5.90
N GLN A 66 -4.90 4.44 -6.07
CA GLN A 66 -5.75 4.87 -4.96
C GLN A 66 -6.36 3.70 -4.16
N ILE A 67 -6.66 2.58 -4.83
CA ILE A 67 -7.08 1.33 -4.17
C ILE A 67 -5.92 0.74 -3.35
N ALA A 68 -4.71 0.68 -3.91
CA ALA A 68 -3.53 0.19 -3.19
C ALA A 68 -3.23 1.04 -1.96
N ASP A 69 -3.21 2.37 -2.10
CA ASP A 69 -3.01 3.32 -1.00
C ASP A 69 -4.09 3.18 0.08
N ALA A 70 -5.34 2.95 -0.32
CA ALA A 70 -6.43 2.70 0.62
C ALA A 70 -6.26 1.36 1.36
N TYR A 71 -5.74 0.32 0.72
CA TYR A 71 -5.41 -0.93 1.39
C TYR A 71 -4.27 -0.76 2.39
N GLU A 72 -3.20 -0.07 2.02
CA GLU A 72 -2.07 0.18 2.90
C GLU A 72 -2.47 1.00 4.13
N ARG A 73 -3.21 2.10 3.94
CA ARG A 73 -3.70 2.95 5.04
C ARG A 73 -4.55 2.20 6.05
N ASN A 74 -5.38 1.27 5.58
CA ASN A 74 -6.30 0.52 6.44
C ASN A 74 -5.72 -0.80 6.98
N ALA A 75 -4.56 -1.24 6.49
CA ALA A 75 -4.00 -2.56 6.80
C ALA A 75 -3.81 -2.77 8.32
N ALA A 76 -3.23 -1.79 9.01
CA ALA A 76 -2.96 -1.90 10.45
C ALA A 76 -4.23 -1.99 11.29
N ASP A 77 -5.27 -1.21 10.94
CA ASP A 77 -6.57 -1.26 11.61
C ASP A 77 -7.29 -2.59 11.35
N PHE A 78 -7.26 -3.04 10.10
CA PHE A 78 -7.86 -4.30 9.72
C PHE A 78 -7.21 -5.49 10.42
N GLN A 79 -5.87 -5.52 10.45
CA GLN A 79 -5.09 -6.54 11.14
C GLN A 79 -5.36 -6.50 12.65
N ALA A 80 -5.41 -5.31 13.26
CA ALA A 80 -5.72 -5.19 14.70
C ALA A 80 -7.09 -5.77 15.05
N ARG A 81 -8.12 -5.54 14.24
CA ARG A 81 -9.45 -6.11 14.44
C ARG A 81 -9.44 -7.63 14.32
N THR A 82 -8.75 -8.16 13.30
CA THR A 82 -8.61 -9.61 13.08
C THR A 82 -7.89 -10.29 14.24
N GLN A 83 -6.77 -9.72 14.70
CA GLN A 83 -6.02 -10.25 15.84
C GLN A 83 -6.82 -10.17 17.15
N ARG A 84 -7.56 -9.07 17.37
CA ARG A 84 -8.44 -8.95 18.53
C ARG A 84 -9.58 -9.99 18.52
N ALA A 85 -10.19 -10.22 17.36
CA ALA A 85 -11.22 -11.24 17.19
C ALA A 85 -10.68 -12.65 17.52
N MET A 86 -9.47 -12.97 17.07
CA MET A 86 -8.81 -14.25 17.37
C MET A 86 -8.50 -14.39 18.86
N ALA A 87 -7.92 -13.35 19.48
CA ALA A 87 -7.64 -13.35 20.92
C ALA A 87 -8.92 -13.54 21.76
N ALA A 88 -10.02 -12.91 21.38
CA ALA A 88 -11.30 -13.06 22.07
C ALA A 88 -11.86 -14.49 21.97
N VAL A 89 -11.67 -15.17 20.83
CA VAL A 89 -12.02 -16.59 20.67
C VAL A 89 -11.19 -17.48 21.60
N GLU A 90 -9.91 -17.16 21.80
CA GLU A 90 -8.98 -17.96 22.62
C GLU A 90 -9.21 -17.81 24.13
N GLU A 91 -9.57 -16.61 24.60
CA GLU A 91 -9.83 -16.35 26.03
C GLU A 91 -11.05 -17.14 26.56
N GLY A 92 -11.98 -17.53 25.67
CA GLY A 92 -13.01 -18.53 25.96
C GLY A 92 -14.18 -18.06 26.80
N SER A 93 -14.37 -16.75 26.99
CA SER A 93 -15.50 -16.15 27.70
C SER A 93 -16.75 -15.93 26.85
N LEU A 94 -16.68 -16.25 25.54
CA LEU A 94 -17.73 -15.98 24.56
C LEU A 94 -18.81 -17.08 24.54
N THR A 95 -20.02 -16.69 24.14
CA THR A 95 -21.05 -17.64 23.73
C THR A 95 -20.65 -18.37 22.44
N GLU A 96 -21.26 -19.52 22.16
CA GLU A 96 -20.99 -20.26 20.92
C GLU A 96 -21.29 -19.43 19.66
N SER A 97 -22.36 -18.63 19.69
CA SER A 97 -22.75 -17.76 18.58
C SER A 97 -21.72 -16.67 18.31
N GLU A 98 -21.23 -16.01 19.36
CA GLU A 98 -20.18 -14.97 19.25
C GLU A 98 -18.87 -15.59 18.76
N ARG A 99 -18.52 -16.78 19.27
CA ARG A 99 -17.34 -17.50 18.81
C ARG A 99 -17.42 -17.86 17.33
N GLU A 100 -18.56 -18.38 16.87
CA GLU A 100 -18.78 -18.70 15.46
C GLU A 100 -18.66 -17.45 14.57
N GLU A 101 -19.18 -16.32 15.03
CA GLU A 101 -19.12 -15.04 14.33
C GLU A 101 -17.68 -14.51 14.20
N LEU A 102 -16.91 -14.49 15.29
CA LEU A 102 -15.51 -14.05 15.25
C LEU A 102 -14.65 -14.97 14.38
N LEU A 103 -14.87 -16.30 14.43
CA LEU A 103 -14.18 -17.25 13.56
C LEU A 103 -14.59 -17.12 12.09
N ALA A 104 -15.84 -16.73 11.81
CA ALA A 104 -16.28 -16.43 10.46
C ALA A 104 -15.62 -15.16 9.94
N PHE A 105 -15.54 -14.11 10.76
CA PHE A 105 -14.83 -12.88 10.44
C PHE A 105 -13.35 -13.13 10.13
N ALA A 106 -12.61 -13.83 10.98
CA ALA A 106 -11.19 -14.11 10.75
C ALA A 106 -10.95 -14.91 9.46
N ARG A 107 -11.85 -15.86 9.14
CA ARG A 107 -11.81 -16.59 7.86
C ARG A 107 -12.09 -15.68 6.67
N ASN A 108 -13.09 -14.81 6.78
CA ASN A 108 -13.41 -13.85 5.74
C ASN A 108 -12.28 -12.84 5.55
N ALA A 109 -11.59 -12.43 6.62
CA ALA A 109 -10.45 -11.52 6.55
C ALA A 109 -9.30 -12.14 5.73
N ALA A 110 -8.90 -13.38 6.03
CA ALA A 110 -7.88 -14.09 5.26
C ALA A 110 -8.29 -14.28 3.78
N GLN A 111 -9.57 -14.59 3.51
CA GLN A 111 -10.08 -14.68 2.14
C GLN A 111 -10.06 -13.31 1.44
N THR A 112 -10.36 -12.23 2.16
CA THR A 112 -10.33 -10.86 1.64
C THR A 112 -8.92 -10.50 1.21
N ASP A 113 -7.91 -10.73 2.06
CA ASP A 113 -6.51 -10.41 1.72
C ASP A 113 -5.97 -11.21 0.53
N LEU A 114 -6.35 -12.49 0.41
CA LEU A 114 -6.04 -13.29 -0.78
C LEU A 114 -6.72 -12.75 -2.03
N THR A 115 -7.98 -12.30 -1.92
CA THR A 115 -8.75 -11.73 -3.03
C THR A 115 -8.18 -10.38 -3.46
N ARG A 116 -7.77 -9.53 -2.51
CA ARG A 116 -7.05 -8.27 -2.76
C ARG A 116 -5.74 -8.51 -3.50
N SER A 117 -4.92 -9.44 -2.99
CA SER A 117 -3.63 -9.77 -3.61
C SER A 117 -3.79 -10.32 -5.02
N GLY A 118 -4.76 -11.23 -5.23
CA GLY A 118 -5.07 -11.77 -6.54
C GLY A 118 -5.54 -10.70 -7.53
N PHE A 119 -6.37 -9.75 -7.08
CA PHE A 119 -6.79 -8.61 -7.87
C PHE A 119 -5.63 -7.71 -8.28
N LEU A 120 -4.72 -7.36 -7.36
CA LEU A 120 -3.56 -6.53 -7.68
C LEU A 120 -2.66 -7.22 -8.72
N VAL A 121 -2.45 -8.53 -8.61
CA VAL A 121 -1.70 -9.32 -9.60
C VAL A 121 -2.42 -9.35 -10.97
N ASP A 122 -3.72 -9.59 -11.00
CA ASP A 122 -4.53 -9.55 -12.24
C ASP A 122 -4.47 -8.15 -12.89
N ALA A 123 -4.46 -7.09 -12.08
CA ALA A 123 -4.36 -5.73 -12.57
C ALA A 123 -2.99 -5.46 -13.21
N VAL A 124 -1.89 -5.91 -12.59
CA VAL A 124 -0.55 -5.85 -13.18
C VAL A 124 -0.53 -6.58 -14.53
N ASN A 125 -1.02 -7.82 -14.59
CA ASN A 125 -1.08 -8.61 -15.83
C ASN A 125 -1.89 -7.92 -16.94
N PHE A 126 -2.99 -7.25 -16.58
CA PHE A 126 -3.79 -6.47 -17.53
C PHE A 126 -3.00 -5.28 -18.10
N PHE A 127 -2.30 -4.53 -17.25
CA PHE A 127 -1.50 -3.39 -17.71
C PHE A 127 -0.27 -3.82 -18.53
N GLU A 128 0.31 -4.99 -18.22
CA GLU A 128 1.36 -5.61 -19.05
C GLU A 128 0.83 -6.22 -20.36
N GLY A 129 -0.49 -6.25 -20.56
CA GLY A 129 -1.13 -6.79 -21.76
C GLY A 129 -1.14 -8.32 -21.85
N THR A 130 -0.89 -9.02 -20.73
CA THR A 130 -0.91 -10.49 -20.65
C THR A 130 -2.31 -11.04 -20.34
N GLN A 131 -3.24 -10.19 -19.90
CA GLN A 131 -4.63 -10.54 -19.58
C GLN A 131 -5.65 -9.55 -20.18
N GLY A 132 -6.84 -10.04 -20.54
CA GLY A 132 -7.94 -9.22 -21.06
C GLY A 132 -8.78 -8.56 -19.95
N GLY A 133 -9.32 -7.37 -20.23
CA GLY A 133 -10.05 -6.56 -19.25
C GLY A 133 -11.33 -7.18 -18.68
N SER A 134 -12.01 -8.09 -19.42
CA SER A 134 -13.23 -8.74 -18.93
C SER A 134 -13.01 -9.59 -17.68
N ASN A 135 -11.86 -10.28 -17.60
CA ASN A 135 -11.53 -11.10 -16.43
C ASN A 135 -11.21 -10.21 -15.23
N LEU A 136 -10.49 -9.11 -15.47
CA LEU A 136 -10.16 -8.13 -14.43
C LEU A 136 -11.39 -7.46 -13.84
N VAL A 137 -12.37 -7.10 -14.67
CA VAL A 137 -13.66 -6.54 -14.23
C VAL A 137 -14.43 -7.51 -13.35
N GLU A 138 -14.43 -8.81 -13.69
CA GLU A 138 -15.05 -9.85 -12.87
C GLU A 138 -14.33 -9.99 -11.52
N THR A 139 -13.00 -10.04 -11.51
CA THR A 139 -12.17 -10.07 -10.29
C THR A 139 -12.45 -8.83 -9.43
N ALA A 140 -12.41 -7.62 -9.98
CA ALA A 140 -12.68 -6.37 -9.26
C ALA A 140 -14.11 -6.35 -8.67
N SER A 141 -15.10 -6.86 -9.41
CA SER A 141 -16.47 -6.99 -8.93
C SER A 141 -16.60 -7.99 -7.79
N GLN A 142 -15.83 -9.08 -7.81
CA GLN A 142 -15.76 -10.04 -6.72
C GLN A 142 -15.13 -9.41 -5.47
N VAL A 143 -13.98 -8.74 -5.62
CA VAL A 143 -13.31 -8.01 -4.54
C VAL A 143 -14.28 -7.04 -3.91
N ARG A 144 -14.99 -6.25 -4.72
CA ARG A 144 -15.98 -5.26 -4.26
C ARG A 144 -17.08 -5.87 -3.38
N ARG A 145 -17.54 -7.09 -3.68
CA ARG A 145 -18.51 -7.78 -2.82
C ARG A 145 -17.88 -8.17 -1.49
N THR A 146 -16.69 -8.77 -1.54
CA THR A 146 -15.95 -9.17 -0.35
C THR A 146 -15.62 -7.99 0.57
N GLU A 147 -15.25 -6.83 0.00
CA GLU A 147 -15.02 -5.60 0.76
C GLU A 147 -16.28 -5.12 1.50
N ARG A 148 -17.46 -5.18 0.86
CA ARG A 148 -18.71 -4.82 1.55
C ARG A 148 -19.05 -5.81 2.65
N ASP A 149 -18.90 -7.11 2.38
CA ASP A 149 -19.20 -8.16 3.35
C ASP A 149 -18.30 -8.02 4.60
N ILE A 150 -17.02 -7.69 4.43
CA ILE A 150 -16.08 -7.52 5.55
C ILE A 150 -16.27 -6.17 6.28
N ASP A 151 -16.65 -5.11 5.58
CA ASP A 151 -17.05 -3.83 6.19
C ASP A 151 -18.26 -4.02 7.11
N GLU A 152 -19.30 -4.71 6.62
CA GLU A 152 -20.51 -5.01 7.41
C GLU A 152 -20.19 -5.91 8.60
N ALA A 153 -19.36 -6.94 8.42
CA ALA A 153 -18.96 -7.83 9.51
C ALA A 153 -18.09 -7.12 10.58
N SER A 154 -17.32 -6.10 10.18
CA SER A 154 -16.44 -5.36 11.10
C SER A 154 -17.22 -4.64 12.21
N GLU A 155 -18.41 -4.11 11.91
CA GLU A 155 -19.25 -3.44 12.90
C GLU A 155 -19.72 -4.41 13.98
N THR A 156 -20.18 -5.60 13.59
CA THR A 156 -20.67 -6.61 14.53
C THR A 156 -19.55 -7.17 15.40
N VAL A 157 -18.39 -7.48 14.80
CA VAL A 157 -17.20 -7.97 15.50
C VAL A 157 -16.69 -6.96 16.54
N SER A 158 -16.72 -5.68 16.20
CA SER A 158 -16.32 -4.62 17.14
C SER A 158 -17.23 -4.59 18.37
N SER A 159 -18.53 -4.85 18.21
CA SER A 159 -19.46 -4.96 19.33
C SER A 159 -19.13 -6.15 20.23
N VAL A 160 -18.93 -7.35 19.65
CA VAL A 160 -18.64 -8.58 20.40
C VAL A 160 -17.31 -8.49 21.15
N THR A 161 -16.26 -7.99 20.48
CA THR A 161 -14.91 -7.89 21.07
C THR A 161 -14.75 -6.78 22.10
N SER A 162 -15.70 -5.83 22.17
CA SER A 162 -15.72 -4.78 23.21
C SER A 162 -16.26 -5.28 24.55
N GLU A 163 -17.05 -6.35 24.54
CA GLU A 163 -17.59 -6.97 25.75
C GLU A 163 -16.62 -8.00 26.37
N ALA A 164 -15.67 -8.51 25.56
CA ALA A 164 -14.62 -9.40 26.01
C ALA A 164 -13.51 -8.61 26.72
N SER A 165 -13.06 -9.12 27.88
CA SER A 165 -11.85 -8.64 28.56
C SER A 165 -10.67 -9.48 28.11
N LEU A 166 -9.75 -8.89 27.36
CA LEU A 166 -8.62 -9.58 26.76
C LEU A 166 -7.33 -9.36 27.55
N THR A 167 -6.59 -10.44 27.75
CA THR A 167 -5.20 -10.36 28.21
C THR A 167 -4.33 -9.62 27.19
N ALA A 168 -3.12 -9.21 27.59
CA ALA A 168 -2.25 -8.46 26.68
C ALA A 168 -1.84 -9.32 25.48
N THR A 169 -2.08 -8.79 24.27
CA THR A 169 -1.85 -9.49 23.00
C THR A 169 -1.05 -8.58 22.08
N PRO A 170 0.29 -8.50 22.27
CA PRO A 170 1.17 -7.74 21.40
C PRO A 170 1.26 -8.38 20.00
N SER A 171 1.22 -7.56 18.95
CA SER A 171 1.25 -8.00 17.56
C SER A 171 1.90 -6.97 16.63
N ILE A 172 2.45 -7.45 15.51
CA ILE A 172 2.86 -6.62 14.37
C ILE A 172 1.64 -6.42 13.47
N LEU A 173 1.10 -5.21 13.48
CA LEU A 173 -0.13 -4.85 12.77
C LEU A 173 0.10 -4.52 11.30
N GLY A 174 1.33 -4.17 10.93
CA GLY A 174 1.70 -3.85 9.56
C GLY A 174 3.18 -3.62 9.44
N SER A 175 3.69 -3.71 8.21
CA SER A 175 5.04 -3.26 7.90
C SER A 175 5.13 -2.77 6.46
N THR A 176 5.82 -1.65 6.28
CA THR A 176 5.97 -0.97 4.99
C THR A 176 7.45 -0.74 4.72
N ALA A 177 7.87 -1.02 3.49
CA ALA A 177 9.20 -0.77 2.99
C ALA A 177 9.17 -0.81 1.45
N PRO A 178 10.04 -0.04 0.75
CA PRO A 178 10.26 -0.25 -0.68
C PRO A 178 10.79 -1.66 -0.93
N GLU A 179 10.13 -2.42 -1.82
CA GLU A 179 10.54 -3.78 -2.15
C GLU A 179 11.69 -3.80 -3.17
N GLU A 180 11.82 -2.76 -3.98
CA GLU A 180 12.87 -2.63 -4.98
C GLU A 180 14.00 -1.71 -4.53
N LEU A 181 15.19 -2.28 -4.42
CA LEU A 181 16.39 -1.61 -3.92
C LEU A 181 17.49 -1.57 -4.98
N THR A 182 18.38 -0.59 -4.84
CA THR A 182 19.67 -0.62 -5.53
C THR A 182 20.75 -1.03 -4.54
N ARG A 183 21.72 -1.83 -5.00
CA ARG A 183 22.92 -2.13 -4.23
C ARG A 183 23.57 -0.84 -3.70
N GLY A 184 23.80 -0.78 -2.39
CA GLY A 184 24.35 0.37 -1.67
C GLY A 184 23.30 1.35 -1.14
N ALA A 185 22.03 1.22 -1.54
CA ALA A 185 20.94 2.04 -1.01
C ALA A 185 20.59 1.60 0.42
N THR A 186 20.15 2.57 1.21
CA THR A 186 19.59 2.38 2.54
C THR A 186 18.12 2.79 2.51
N VAL A 187 17.25 1.95 3.05
CA VAL A 187 15.80 2.20 3.13
C VAL A 187 15.30 1.99 4.55
N GLU A 188 14.21 2.68 4.87
CA GLU A 188 13.49 2.49 6.13
C GLU A 188 12.45 1.38 5.99
N VAL A 189 12.50 0.42 6.91
CA VAL A 189 11.42 -0.53 7.17
C VAL A 189 10.67 -0.02 8.38
N VAL A 190 9.41 0.37 8.18
CA VAL A 190 8.52 0.85 9.23
C VAL A 190 7.56 -0.26 9.60
N ALA A 191 7.58 -0.70 10.85
CA ALA A 191 6.64 -1.68 11.39
C ALA A 191 5.73 -1.04 12.44
N THR A 192 4.43 -1.29 12.33
CA THR A 192 3.44 -0.84 13.33
C THR A 192 3.25 -1.95 14.35
N VAL A 193 3.68 -1.72 15.58
CA VAL A 193 3.50 -2.64 16.71
C VAL A 193 2.33 -2.16 17.55
N GLY A 194 1.45 -3.07 17.94
CA GLY A 194 0.32 -2.74 18.81
C GLY A 194 0.02 -3.81 19.84
N ASN A 195 -0.70 -3.44 20.88
CA ASN A 195 -1.26 -4.38 21.85
C ASN A 195 -2.78 -4.43 21.64
N VAL A 196 -3.29 -5.49 21.03
CA VAL A 196 -4.73 -5.61 20.71
C VAL A 196 -5.56 -6.07 21.91
N GLY A 197 -4.91 -6.45 23.01
CA GLY A 197 -5.53 -6.77 24.28
C GLY A 197 -5.93 -5.54 25.11
N ASP A 198 -6.49 -5.76 26.29
CA ASP A 198 -6.93 -4.67 27.19
C ASP A 198 -5.94 -4.40 28.32
N ALA A 199 -5.15 -5.40 28.70
CA ALA A 199 -4.10 -5.26 29.72
C ALA A 199 -2.81 -4.67 29.14
N GLU A 200 -2.01 -3.99 29.98
CA GLU A 200 -0.66 -3.53 29.60
C GLU A 200 0.24 -4.71 29.19
N SER A 201 1.01 -4.53 28.12
CA SER A 201 1.94 -5.54 27.64
C SER A 201 3.15 -5.72 28.57
N ALA A 202 3.78 -6.89 28.42
CA ALA A 202 5.18 -7.07 28.79
C ALA A 202 6.10 -6.08 28.05
N THR A 203 7.39 -6.04 28.40
CA THR A 203 8.33 -5.18 27.67
C THR A 203 8.55 -5.77 26.28
N LEU A 204 8.30 -4.95 25.26
CA LEU A 204 8.36 -5.34 23.86
C LEU A 204 9.66 -4.86 23.21
N ALA A 205 10.16 -5.65 22.26
CA ALA A 205 11.22 -5.29 21.35
C ALA A 205 10.97 -5.90 19.97
N VAL A 206 11.47 -5.25 18.91
CA VAL A 206 11.49 -5.83 17.56
C VAL A 206 12.92 -6.19 17.22
N THR A 207 13.19 -7.47 16.98
CA THR A 207 14.47 -7.96 16.47
C THR A 207 14.42 -8.10 14.95
N VAL A 208 15.55 -7.85 14.29
CA VAL A 208 15.67 -7.90 12.83
C VAL A 208 16.79 -8.83 12.44
N GLU A 209 16.43 -9.85 11.69
CA GLU A 209 17.35 -10.80 11.07
C GLU A 209 17.27 -10.65 9.56
N ALA A 210 18.40 -10.44 8.89
CA ALA A 210 18.43 -10.25 7.44
C ALA A 210 19.41 -11.22 6.78
N GLU A 211 19.08 -11.65 5.57
CA GLU A 211 19.99 -12.47 4.76
C GLU A 211 21.24 -11.68 4.34
N ASP A 212 22.31 -12.38 4.00
CA ASP A 212 23.64 -11.85 3.64
C ASP A 212 23.67 -10.67 2.63
N GLY A 213 22.61 -10.47 1.84
CA GLY A 213 22.49 -9.36 0.89
C GLY A 213 21.92 -8.08 1.48
N LEU A 214 21.43 -8.10 2.71
CA LEU A 214 20.87 -6.99 3.45
C LEU A 214 21.61 -6.81 4.78
N GLU A 215 21.81 -5.57 5.19
CA GLU A 215 22.44 -5.26 6.47
C GLU A 215 21.56 -4.29 7.26
N PRO A 216 20.98 -4.73 8.40
CA PRO A 216 20.23 -3.84 9.26
C PRO A 216 21.17 -2.90 10.02
N SER A 217 20.77 -1.63 10.14
CA SER A 217 21.45 -0.63 10.99
C SER A 217 21.55 -1.06 12.46
N ARG A 218 20.59 -1.86 12.92
CA ARG A 218 20.50 -2.43 14.26
C ARG A 218 19.72 -3.73 14.22
N SER A 219 20.15 -4.72 14.99
CA SER A 219 19.49 -6.03 15.09
C SER A 219 18.30 -6.04 16.05
N SER A 220 18.08 -4.97 16.81
CA SER A 220 16.97 -4.85 17.76
C SER A 220 16.59 -3.40 18.02
N VAL A 221 15.30 -3.16 18.23
CA VAL A 221 14.72 -1.88 18.66
C VAL A 221 13.80 -2.12 19.85
N GLU A 222 14.05 -1.43 20.96
CA GLU A 222 13.15 -1.47 22.11
C GLU A 222 11.88 -0.67 21.81
N VAL A 223 10.73 -1.30 22.07
CA VAL A 223 9.40 -0.68 21.95
C VAL A 223 8.93 -0.20 23.32
N GLY A 224 9.29 -0.93 24.38
CA GLY A 224 8.80 -0.67 25.73
C GLY A 224 7.45 -1.36 25.97
N ARG A 225 6.65 -0.82 26.90
CA ARG A 225 5.32 -1.37 27.20
C ARG A 225 4.25 -0.57 26.48
N LEU A 226 3.20 -1.26 26.03
CA LEU A 226 2.04 -0.67 25.39
C LEU A 226 0.81 -0.93 26.26
N ALA A 227 0.00 0.10 26.52
CA ALA A 227 -1.30 -0.10 27.14
C ALA A 227 -2.23 -0.85 26.17
N GLY A 228 -3.37 -1.32 26.67
CA GLY A 228 -4.35 -1.99 25.82
C GLY A 228 -4.88 -1.06 24.73
N GLY A 229 -4.85 -1.52 23.49
CA GLY A 229 -5.24 -0.75 22.29
C GLY A 229 -4.18 0.21 21.75
N ASP A 230 -3.08 0.45 22.49
CA ASP A 230 -2.03 1.36 22.05
C ASP A 230 -1.20 0.77 20.91
N ARG A 231 -0.64 1.69 20.09
CA ARG A 231 0.23 1.38 18.96
C ARG A 231 1.42 2.30 18.90
N THR A 232 2.51 1.83 18.31
CA THR A 232 3.68 2.63 17.98
C THR A 232 4.34 2.13 16.71
N GLU A 233 4.97 3.05 15.98
CA GLU A 233 5.81 2.72 14.84
C GLU A 233 7.23 2.42 15.31
N VAL A 234 7.86 1.47 14.63
CA VAL A 234 9.25 1.06 14.82
C VAL A 234 9.95 1.11 13.47
N THR A 235 10.97 1.95 13.36
CA THR A 235 11.73 2.11 12.11
C THR A 235 13.08 1.41 12.21
N VAL A 236 13.43 0.60 11.21
CA VAL A 236 14.75 0.01 11.06
C VAL A 236 15.28 0.29 9.67
N GLU A 237 16.48 0.87 9.58
CA GLU A 237 17.13 1.05 8.30
C GLU A 237 17.78 -0.26 7.83
N LEU A 238 17.53 -0.66 6.58
CA LEU A 238 18.19 -1.76 5.89
C LEU A 238 19.07 -1.23 4.77
N THR A 239 20.30 -1.70 4.67
CA THR A 239 21.22 -1.37 3.57
C THR A 239 21.40 -2.56 2.65
N ALA A 240 21.13 -2.38 1.36
CA ALA A 240 21.33 -3.40 0.35
C ALA A 240 22.82 -3.57 0.01
N ARG A 241 23.36 -4.78 0.13
CA ARG A 241 24.79 -5.08 -0.05
C ARG A 241 25.09 -5.92 -1.28
N ARG A 242 24.19 -6.83 -1.65
CA ARG A 242 24.34 -7.75 -2.79
C ARG A 242 23.09 -7.70 -3.65
N ALA A 243 23.27 -7.74 -4.97
CA ALA A 243 22.15 -7.87 -5.89
C ALA A 243 21.45 -9.24 -5.75
N GLY A 244 20.21 -9.31 -6.23
CA GLY A 244 19.33 -10.48 -6.14
C GLY A 244 18.20 -10.31 -5.12
N SER A 245 17.38 -11.35 -5.00
CA SER A 245 16.31 -11.44 -4.02
C SER A 245 16.87 -11.78 -2.64
N HIS A 246 16.56 -10.97 -1.63
CA HIS A 246 16.97 -11.16 -0.25
C HIS A 246 15.80 -10.88 0.69
N SER A 247 15.81 -11.49 1.86
CA SER A 247 14.74 -11.33 2.85
C SER A 247 15.24 -10.80 4.19
N ALA A 248 14.34 -10.11 4.90
CA ALA A 248 14.52 -9.68 6.29
C ALA A 248 13.29 -10.06 7.12
N THR A 249 13.54 -10.70 8.26
CA THR A 249 12.52 -11.07 9.23
C THR A 249 12.52 -10.07 10.39
N LEU A 250 11.35 -9.49 10.64
CA LEU A 250 11.03 -8.72 11.84
C LEU A 250 10.38 -9.68 12.85
N ALA A 251 10.95 -9.83 14.04
CA ALA A 251 10.38 -10.63 15.11
C ALA A 251 9.99 -9.72 16.28
N LEU A 252 8.72 -9.75 16.67
CA LEU A 252 8.25 -9.09 17.88
C LEU A 252 8.52 -10.02 19.06
N GLU A 253 9.18 -9.49 20.08
CA GLU A 253 9.50 -10.19 21.32
C GLU A 253 8.76 -9.55 22.49
N ALA A 254 8.25 -10.38 23.40
CA ALA A 254 7.71 -9.98 24.69
C ALA A 254 8.51 -10.66 25.80
N ASP A 255 9.14 -9.87 26.67
CA ASP A 255 10.05 -10.34 27.73
C ASP A 255 11.10 -11.35 27.22
N GLY A 256 11.64 -11.12 26.02
CA GLY A 256 12.69 -11.91 25.39
C GLY A 256 12.23 -13.22 24.75
N SER A 257 10.92 -13.43 24.59
CA SER A 257 10.34 -14.54 23.83
C SER A 257 9.67 -14.01 22.57
N VAL A 258 9.95 -14.63 21.42
CA VAL A 258 9.30 -14.27 20.14
C VAL A 258 7.81 -14.60 20.22
N VAL A 259 6.97 -13.60 19.96
CA VAL A 259 5.50 -13.72 19.91
C VAL A 259 4.97 -13.76 18.48
N GLU A 260 5.60 -13.03 17.56
CA GLU A 260 5.17 -12.93 16.16
C GLU A 260 6.36 -12.63 15.25
N THR A 261 6.28 -13.06 13.99
CA THR A 261 7.30 -12.78 12.97
C THR A 261 6.66 -12.34 11.66
N VAL A 262 7.24 -11.34 11.01
CA VAL A 262 6.88 -10.89 9.66
C VAL A 262 8.11 -10.94 8.77
N ASN A 263 7.99 -11.55 7.59
CA ASN A 263 9.06 -11.61 6.61
C ASN A 263 8.81 -10.61 5.48
N LYS A 264 9.86 -9.90 5.06
CA LYS A 264 9.87 -8.97 3.92
C LYS A 264 10.91 -9.43 2.91
N THR A 265 10.53 -9.44 1.64
CA THR A 265 11.42 -9.75 0.51
C THR A 265 11.77 -8.46 -0.22
N PHE A 266 13.02 -8.36 -0.65
CA PHE A 266 13.57 -7.22 -1.36
C PHE A 266 14.28 -7.68 -2.62
N GLU A 267 13.99 -7.06 -3.74
CA GLU A 267 14.70 -7.25 -5.00
C GLU A 267 15.80 -6.18 -5.13
N VAL A 268 17.06 -6.61 -5.09
CA VAL A 268 18.21 -5.70 -5.15
C VAL A 268 18.82 -5.71 -6.55
N SER A 269 18.77 -4.58 -7.23
CA SER A 269 19.41 -4.37 -8.52
C SER A 269 20.90 -4.01 -8.39
N GLU A 270 21.72 -4.46 -9.34
CA GLU A 270 23.18 -4.19 -9.36
C GLU A 270 23.50 -2.72 -9.66
N ARG A 271 22.69 -2.05 -10.47
CA ARG A 271 22.85 -0.63 -10.83
C ARG A 271 21.58 0.15 -10.55
N ALA A 272 21.75 1.41 -10.16
CA ALA A 272 20.64 2.36 -10.08
C ALA A 272 20.05 2.60 -11.47
N GLN A 273 18.72 2.69 -11.53
CA GLN A 273 18.02 3.27 -12.67
C GLN A 273 18.19 4.80 -12.68
N SER A 274 17.98 5.41 -13.84
CA SER A 274 17.70 6.83 -13.92
C SER A 274 16.31 7.13 -13.36
N VAL A 275 16.08 8.36 -12.87
CA VAL A 275 14.75 8.79 -12.41
C VAL A 275 13.71 8.61 -13.51
N ARG A 276 14.07 8.89 -14.78
CA ARG A 276 13.17 8.69 -15.92
C ARG A 276 12.76 7.23 -16.08
N GLU A 277 13.73 6.30 -16.08
CA GLU A 277 13.45 4.86 -16.21
C GLU A 277 12.57 4.35 -15.06
N ALA A 278 12.87 4.78 -13.82
CA ALA A 278 12.09 4.39 -12.66
C ALA A 278 10.66 4.95 -12.67
N ILE A 279 10.46 6.18 -13.17
CA ILE A 279 9.13 6.80 -13.29
C ILE A 279 8.31 6.18 -14.42
N ALA A 280 8.93 5.87 -15.57
CA ALA A 280 8.21 5.22 -16.67
C ALA A 280 7.79 3.77 -16.32
N GLY A 281 8.56 3.09 -15.46
CA GLY A 281 8.21 1.77 -14.93
C GLY A 281 8.18 0.63 -15.96
N ASP A 282 8.51 0.91 -17.23
CA ASP A 282 8.56 -0.07 -18.31
C ASP A 282 9.84 0.03 -19.15
N ASP A 283 10.09 -1.01 -19.95
CA ASP A 283 11.21 -1.05 -20.89
C ASP A 283 10.99 -0.17 -22.14
N SER A 284 9.78 0.38 -22.33
CA SER A 284 9.42 1.22 -23.48
C SER A 284 9.99 2.63 -23.33
N GLY A 285 10.04 3.13 -22.10
CA GLY A 285 10.51 4.47 -21.76
C GLY A 285 9.59 5.59 -22.26
N GLU A 286 8.39 5.25 -22.73
CA GLU A 286 7.32 6.19 -23.04
C GLU A 286 6.63 6.62 -21.73
N LEU A 287 6.35 7.91 -21.60
CA LEU A 287 5.67 8.45 -20.42
C LEU A 287 4.17 8.54 -20.69
N ASP A 288 3.36 8.08 -19.74
CA ASP A 288 1.92 8.34 -19.69
C ASP A 288 1.57 9.40 -18.63
N ALA A 289 0.29 9.80 -18.54
CA ALA A 289 -0.13 10.85 -17.60
C ALA A 289 -0.04 10.40 -16.12
N THR A 290 -0.08 9.08 -15.87
CA THR A 290 0.17 8.50 -14.54
C THR A 290 1.63 8.65 -14.16
N ASP A 291 2.56 8.40 -15.09
CA ASP A 291 4.00 8.54 -14.82
C ASP A 291 4.35 10.00 -14.47
N ILE A 292 3.71 10.96 -15.16
CA ILE A 292 3.82 12.38 -14.79
C ILE A 292 3.22 12.65 -13.40
N ARG A 293 2.10 12.02 -13.05
CA ARG A 293 1.53 12.16 -11.69
C ARG A 293 2.48 11.61 -10.65
N THR A 294 3.01 10.40 -10.85
CA THR A 294 4.01 9.78 -9.98
C THR A 294 5.22 10.69 -9.79
N ALA A 295 5.71 11.32 -10.86
CA ALA A 295 6.78 12.31 -10.77
C ALA A 295 6.41 13.55 -9.94
N ILE A 296 5.17 14.06 -10.09
CA ILE A 296 4.64 15.16 -9.27
C ILE A 296 4.59 14.76 -7.80
N THR A 297 4.11 13.56 -7.48
CA THR A 297 4.01 13.05 -6.09
C THR A 297 5.38 12.90 -5.44
N HIS A 298 6.39 12.40 -6.17
CA HIS A 298 7.76 12.35 -5.65
C HIS A 298 8.37 13.75 -5.47
N TRP A 299 8.12 14.66 -6.41
CA TRP A 299 8.60 16.04 -6.34
C TRP A 299 7.96 16.82 -5.19
N SER A 300 6.64 16.70 -4.99
CA SER A 300 5.90 17.46 -3.98
C SER A 300 6.28 17.03 -2.55
N ASN A 301 6.59 15.75 -2.36
CA ASN A 301 6.95 15.17 -1.07
C ASN A 301 8.46 15.13 -0.79
N ASP A 302 9.31 15.62 -1.70
CA ASP A 302 10.77 15.44 -1.67
C ASP A 302 11.18 13.97 -1.42
N ALA A 303 10.39 13.05 -1.99
CA ALA A 303 10.52 11.62 -1.76
C ALA A 303 11.53 10.99 -2.73
N GLN A 304 12.28 10.01 -2.24
CA GLN A 304 13.18 9.23 -3.09
C GLN A 304 12.38 8.37 -4.07
N VAL A 305 12.87 8.28 -5.30
CA VAL A 305 12.29 7.42 -6.33
C VAL A 305 12.87 6.01 -6.16
N PRO A 306 12.05 4.96 -5.98
CA PRO A 306 12.50 3.58 -5.86
C PRO A 306 13.43 3.15 -7.02
N GLY A 307 14.36 2.23 -6.76
CA GLY A 307 15.29 1.73 -7.79
C GLY A 307 16.36 2.72 -8.30
N THR A 308 16.36 3.99 -7.88
CA THR A 308 17.29 5.02 -8.38
C THR A 308 18.55 5.22 -7.53
N GLY A 309 18.71 4.45 -6.45
CA GLY A 309 19.78 4.63 -5.48
C GLY A 309 19.65 5.92 -4.66
N GLY A 310 18.42 6.34 -4.34
CA GLY A 310 18.12 7.46 -3.46
C GLY A 310 18.02 8.83 -4.15
N LYS A 311 17.77 8.88 -5.46
CA LYS A 311 17.55 10.14 -6.17
C LYS A 311 16.10 10.61 -5.97
N THR A 312 15.89 11.92 -5.92
CA THR A 312 14.56 12.55 -5.89
C THR A 312 14.22 13.15 -7.26
N VAL A 313 12.96 13.56 -7.45
CA VAL A 313 12.54 14.34 -8.62
C VAL A 313 12.71 15.82 -8.30
N ASP A 314 13.63 16.51 -8.97
CA ASP A 314 13.76 17.97 -8.87
C ASP A 314 12.87 18.70 -9.90
N THR A 315 12.73 20.02 -9.75
CA THR A 315 11.87 20.84 -10.63
C THR A 315 12.29 20.77 -12.10
N GLU A 316 13.60 20.73 -12.39
CA GLU A 316 14.12 20.62 -13.77
C GLU A 316 13.76 19.27 -14.38
N THR A 317 13.90 18.19 -13.61
CA THR A 317 13.51 16.84 -14.00
C THR A 317 12.02 16.76 -14.25
N LEU A 318 11.19 17.30 -13.36
CA LEU A 318 9.73 17.31 -13.53
C LEU A 318 9.32 18.05 -14.80
N GLN A 319 9.85 19.26 -15.03
CA GLN A 319 9.57 20.03 -16.24
C GLN A 319 9.99 19.28 -17.51
N ARG A 320 11.14 18.61 -17.47
CA ARG A 320 11.62 17.80 -18.58
C ARG A 320 10.69 16.62 -18.87
N LEU A 321 10.26 15.88 -17.85
CA LEU A 321 9.32 14.76 -18.00
C LEU A 321 7.98 15.24 -18.59
N VAL A 322 7.43 16.35 -18.09
CA VAL A 322 6.18 16.95 -18.63
C VAL A 322 6.36 17.36 -20.08
N THR A 323 7.47 18.02 -20.43
CA THR A 323 7.75 18.45 -21.80
C THR A 323 7.87 17.26 -22.75
N GLU A 324 8.57 16.21 -22.33
CA GLU A 324 8.70 14.96 -23.08
C GLU A 324 7.32 14.30 -23.32
N TRP A 325 6.46 14.27 -22.30
CA TRP A 325 5.09 13.75 -22.40
C TRP A 325 4.21 14.59 -23.33
N VAL A 326 4.24 15.92 -23.23
CA VAL A 326 3.47 16.83 -24.10
C VAL A 326 3.88 16.66 -25.57
N ALA A 327 5.18 16.59 -25.83
CA ALA A 327 5.72 16.40 -27.18
C ALA A 327 5.29 15.05 -27.79
N ALA A 328 5.23 13.99 -26.98
CA ALA A 328 4.77 12.67 -27.42
C ALA A 328 3.26 12.62 -27.71
N ASN A 329 2.46 13.42 -27.00
CA ASN A 329 0.99 13.42 -27.09
C ASN A 329 0.40 14.55 -27.98
N GLY A 330 1.24 15.20 -28.80
CA GLY A 330 0.78 16.12 -29.86
C GLY A 330 0.64 17.58 -29.43
N GLY A 331 1.27 17.99 -28.33
CA GLY A 331 1.46 19.41 -28.03
C GLY A 331 2.60 19.97 -28.87
N ASP A 332 2.26 20.64 -29.97
CA ASP A 332 3.18 21.56 -30.66
C ASP A 332 3.62 22.62 -29.62
N THR A 333 4.82 22.44 -29.07
CA THR A 333 5.54 23.48 -28.32
C THR A 333 6.39 24.29 -29.30
N ASP A 334 5.75 24.85 -30.33
CA ASP A 334 6.35 25.91 -31.14
C ASP A 334 5.90 27.26 -30.56
N ALA A 335 6.76 27.80 -29.70
CA ALA A 335 6.82 29.22 -29.34
C ALA A 335 8.16 29.80 -29.81
#